data_AF-A0A6P5U6H8-F1
#
_entry.id   AF-A0A6P5U6H8-F1
#
_cell.length_a   1.000
_cell.length_b   1.000
_cell.length_c   1.000
_cell.angle_alpha   90.00
_cell.angle_beta   90.00
_cell.angle_gamma   90.00
#
_symmetry.space_group_name_H-M   'P 1'
#
loop_
_entity.id
_entity.type
_entity.pdbx_description
1 polymer ?
#
loop_
_entity_poly.entity_id
_entity_poly.type
_entity_poly.pdbx_seq_one_letter_code
_entity_poly.pdbx_strand_id
1 'polypeptide(L)'
;MWVFYLISLPLTLGMVLFTLKYFAGPEVPRYVMLTVGYTWFCSLSIIVIVPADIWTTINHIENGGISFFWSWSYWSTFLLTWTVVPLIQGFEDAGDFTVTERLKTSVHVNLLFYLILGAIGLFGLVLLIMMHKNWGGGVLGFAMGCSNTFGLVTGAFLLGFGLSEIPKGLWKNSDWTIRQKVLSHKIAKMAVKLDDAHQDLSNAIVVSILFQFPILRYPCFVF
;
A
#
# COMPACT_ATOMS: atom_id res chain seq x y z
N MET A 1 31.51 -3.39 14.68
CA MET A 1 30.33 -3.73 13.85
C MET A 1 29.16 -4.28 14.66
N TRP A 2 29.37 -5.22 15.60
CA TRP A 2 28.29 -5.74 16.45
C TRP A 2 27.47 -4.68 17.18
N VAL A 3 28.12 -3.67 17.79
CA VAL A 3 27.43 -2.54 18.44
C VAL A 3 26.57 -1.74 17.46
N PHE A 4 27.05 -1.55 16.22
CA PHE A 4 26.28 -0.88 15.17
C PHE A 4 25.02 -1.66 14.81
N TYR A 5 25.11 -2.98 14.63
CA TYR A 5 23.93 -3.82 14.38
C TYR A 5 22.97 -3.86 15.57
N LEU A 6 23.49 -3.93 16.79
CA LEU A 6 22.70 -3.91 18.02
C LEU A 6 21.89 -2.62 18.19
N ILE A 7 22.34 -1.49 17.63
CA ILE A 7 21.63 -0.21 17.72
C ILE A 7 20.75 0.00 16.49
N SER A 8 21.27 -0.25 15.29
CA SER A 8 20.59 0.05 14.03
C SER A 8 19.39 -0.87 13.74
N LEU A 9 19.45 -2.14 14.13
CA LEU A 9 18.33 -3.08 13.96
C LEU A 9 17.10 -2.72 14.83
N PRO A 10 17.21 -2.51 16.16
CA PRO A 10 16.06 -2.09 16.94
C PRO A 10 15.61 -0.68 16.60
N LEU A 11 16.51 0.21 16.17
CA LEU A 11 16.12 1.53 15.68
C LEU A 11 15.24 1.42 14.42
N THR A 12 15.68 0.66 13.42
CA THR A 12 14.92 0.47 12.16
C THR A 12 13.59 -0.24 12.41
N LEU A 13 13.58 -1.31 13.20
CA LEU A 13 12.33 -1.99 13.59
C LEU A 13 11.41 -1.08 14.41
N GLY A 14 11.97 -0.31 15.34
CA GLY A 14 11.23 0.66 16.16
C GLY A 14 10.59 1.75 15.30
N MET A 15 11.31 2.29 14.32
CA MET A 15 10.76 3.23 13.34
C MET A 15 9.61 2.60 12.56
N VAL A 16 9.80 1.41 11.97
CA VAL A 16 8.73 0.72 11.23
C VAL A 16 7.49 0.52 12.09
N LEU A 17 7.65 -0.01 13.30
CA LEU A 17 6.52 -0.26 14.21
C LEU A 17 5.82 1.03 14.65
N PHE A 18 6.58 2.10 14.91
CA PHE A 18 6.03 3.40 15.28
C PHE A 18 5.21 4.00 14.15
N THR A 19 5.79 4.09 12.94
CA THR A 19 5.11 4.63 11.76
C THR A 19 3.85 3.81 11.46
N LEU A 20 3.93 2.50 11.66
CA LEU A 20 2.85 1.59 11.30
C LEU A 20 1.70 1.68 12.31
N LYS A 21 2.00 1.85 13.60
CA LYS A 21 0.97 2.21 14.59
C LYS A 21 0.37 3.60 14.38
N TYR A 22 1.15 4.54 13.87
CA TYR A 22 0.68 5.91 13.62
C TYR A 22 -0.31 5.98 12.44
N PHE A 23 -0.05 5.22 11.37
CA PHE A 23 -0.89 5.24 10.16
C PHE A 23 -1.95 4.13 10.09
N ALA A 24 -1.83 3.04 10.86
CA ALA A 24 -2.82 1.96 10.83
C ALA A 24 -4.11 2.35 11.54
N GLY A 25 -5.24 2.21 10.85
CA GLY A 25 -6.57 2.28 11.47
C GLY A 25 -6.88 1.04 12.32
N PRO A 26 -7.78 1.14 13.31
CA PRO A 26 -8.13 0.03 14.21
C PRO A 26 -8.80 -1.16 13.51
N GLU A 27 -9.35 -0.96 12.31
CA GLU A 27 -10.07 -1.98 11.53
C GLU A 27 -9.19 -2.66 10.47
N VAL A 28 -7.90 -2.31 10.37
CA VAL A 28 -7.02 -2.83 9.32
C VAL A 28 -6.70 -4.32 9.57
N PRO A 29 -6.88 -5.20 8.58
CA PRO A 29 -6.56 -6.61 8.73
C PRO A 29 -5.05 -6.85 8.94
N ARG A 30 -4.74 -7.85 9.78
CA ARG A 30 -3.35 -8.14 10.21
C ARG A 30 -2.41 -8.50 9.07
N TYR A 31 -2.91 -9.15 8.01
CA TYR A 31 -2.06 -9.54 6.88
C TYR A 31 -1.58 -8.31 6.09
N VAL A 32 -2.44 -7.30 5.87
CA VAL A 32 -2.06 -6.02 5.24
C VAL A 32 -1.05 -5.30 6.11
N MET A 33 -1.31 -5.25 7.41
CA MET A 33 -0.41 -4.63 8.39
C MET A 33 0.99 -5.26 8.34
N LEU A 34 1.09 -6.59 8.31
CA LEU A 34 2.39 -7.29 8.22
C LEU A 34 3.08 -7.03 6.87
N THR A 35 2.36 -7.05 5.75
CA THR A 35 2.95 -6.79 4.43
C THR A 35 3.48 -5.36 4.32
N VAL A 36 2.73 -4.37 4.78
CA VAL A 36 3.18 -2.96 4.77
C VAL A 36 4.38 -2.78 5.70
N GLY A 37 4.35 -3.38 6.89
CA GLY A 37 5.47 -3.36 7.82
C GLY A 37 6.74 -3.96 7.22
N TYR A 38 6.61 -5.08 6.52
CA TYR A 38 7.73 -5.71 5.82
C TYR A 38 8.25 -4.82 4.66
N THR A 39 7.36 -4.18 3.91
CA THR A 39 7.72 -3.24 2.84
C THR A 39 8.56 -2.08 3.38
N TRP A 40 8.16 -1.50 4.50
CA TRP A 40 8.88 -0.41 5.14
C TRP A 40 10.19 -0.89 5.76
N PHE A 41 10.23 -2.10 6.31
CA PHE A 41 11.47 -2.70 6.77
C PHE A 41 12.47 -2.88 5.62
N CYS A 42 12.05 -3.41 4.47
CA CYS A 42 12.89 -3.50 3.26
C CYS A 42 13.36 -2.12 2.79
N SER A 43 12.52 -1.10 2.86
CA SER A 43 12.89 0.27 2.45
C SER A 43 13.91 0.90 3.40
N LEU A 44 13.75 0.70 4.71
CA LEU A 44 14.64 1.23 5.74
C LEU A 44 15.89 0.36 5.98
N SER A 45 15.95 -0.86 5.40
CA SER A 45 17.11 -1.76 5.55
C SER A 45 18.38 -1.12 5.01
N ILE A 46 18.28 -0.16 4.08
CA ILE A 46 19.41 0.58 3.53
C ILE A 46 20.24 1.29 4.62
N ILE A 47 19.60 1.72 5.72
CA ILE A 47 20.26 2.34 6.88
C ILE A 47 21.26 1.37 7.54
N VAL A 48 20.97 0.07 7.48
CA VAL A 48 21.81 -0.99 8.05
C VAL A 48 22.81 -1.51 7.04
N ILE A 49 22.36 -1.75 5.79
CA ILE A 49 23.16 -2.40 4.76
C ILE A 49 24.27 -1.48 4.23
N VAL A 50 24.00 -0.19 4.00
CA VAL A 50 24.99 0.73 3.41
C VAL A 50 26.22 0.93 4.29
N PRO A 51 26.11 1.24 5.60
CA PRO A 51 27.29 1.36 6.45
C PRO A 51 28.05 0.05 6.62
N ALA A 52 27.35 -1.09 6.61
CA ALA A 52 27.96 -2.41 6.65
C ALA A 52 28.81 -2.68 5.40
N ASP A 53 28.29 -2.34 4.23
CA ASP A 53 28.95 -2.53 2.94
C ASP A 53 30.19 -1.63 2.78
N ILE A 54 30.09 -0.38 3.20
CA ILE A 54 31.23 0.55 3.25
C ILE A 54 32.32 -0.01 4.18
N TRP A 55 31.94 -0.53 5.35
CA TRP A 55 32.91 -1.09 6.28
C TRP A 55 33.62 -2.33 5.73
N THR A 56 32.91 -3.26 5.08
CA THR A 56 33.57 -4.43 4.47
C THR A 56 34.47 -4.05 3.30
N THR A 57 34.08 -3.05 2.52
CA THR A 57 34.91 -2.53 1.42
C THR A 57 36.20 -1.91 1.93
N ILE A 58 36.14 -1.08 2.98
CA ILE A 58 37.32 -0.45 3.58
C ILE A 58 38.29 -1.47 4.17
N ASN A 59 37.78 -2.53 4.78
CA ASN A 59 38.63 -3.55 5.41
C ASN A 59 39.05 -4.66 4.43
N HIS A 60 38.69 -4.57 3.14
CA HIS A 60 38.94 -5.59 2.13
C HIS A 60 38.46 -7.00 2.54
N ILE A 61 37.39 -7.06 3.32
CA ILE A 61 36.79 -8.32 3.76
C ILE A 61 35.74 -8.70 2.73
N GLU A 62 36.03 -9.68 1.88
CA GLU A 62 35.03 -10.27 0.99
C GLU A 62 33.97 -11.00 1.82
N ASN A 63 32.85 -10.33 2.04
CA ASN A 63 31.78 -10.85 2.89
C ASN A 63 30.55 -11.15 2.02
N GLY A 64 30.44 -12.40 1.55
CA GLY A 64 29.31 -12.84 0.73
C GLY A 64 27.94 -12.62 1.39
N GLY A 65 27.90 -12.51 2.72
CA GLY A 65 26.69 -12.16 3.46
C GLY A 65 26.09 -10.81 3.07
N ILE A 66 26.90 -9.78 2.79
CA ILE A 66 26.38 -8.45 2.42
C ILE A 66 25.77 -8.45 1.02
N SER A 67 26.42 -9.15 0.08
CA SER A 67 25.87 -9.36 -1.26
C SER A 67 24.54 -10.13 -1.21
N PHE A 68 24.44 -11.14 -0.33
CA PHE A 68 23.17 -11.83 -0.07
C PHE A 68 22.11 -10.87 0.48
N PHE A 69 22.42 -10.01 1.47
CA PHE A 69 21.45 -9.05 2.02
C PHE A 69 20.99 -8.01 0.99
N TRP A 70 21.89 -7.52 0.13
CA TRP A 70 21.54 -6.64 -0.99
C TRP A 70 20.60 -7.32 -1.98
N SER A 71 20.95 -8.55 -2.39
CA SER A 71 20.12 -9.34 -3.30
C SER A 71 18.75 -9.64 -2.68
N TRP A 72 18.72 -10.02 -1.40
CA TRP A 72 17.50 -10.30 -0.66
C TRP A 72 16.59 -9.07 -0.57
N SER A 73 17.14 -7.91 -0.19
CA SER A 73 16.38 -6.66 -0.10
C SER A 73 15.84 -6.23 -1.47
N TYR A 74 16.66 -6.34 -2.52
CA TYR A 74 16.26 -6.04 -3.89
C TYR A 74 15.11 -6.93 -4.37
N TRP A 75 15.28 -8.25 -4.31
CA TRP A 75 14.27 -9.20 -4.80
C TRP A 75 12.99 -9.15 -3.96
N SER A 76 13.11 -8.98 -2.65
CA SER A 76 11.94 -8.79 -1.77
C SER A 76 11.16 -7.54 -2.17
N THR A 77 11.83 -6.39 -2.33
CA THR A 77 11.17 -5.14 -2.72
C THR A 77 10.53 -5.25 -4.10
N PHE A 78 11.20 -5.94 -5.03
CA PHE A 78 10.68 -6.18 -6.37
C PHE A 78 9.39 -7.01 -6.32
N LEU A 79 9.39 -8.16 -5.63
CA LEU A 79 8.22 -9.03 -5.49
C LEU A 79 7.08 -8.35 -4.74
N LEU A 80 7.40 -7.55 -3.71
CA LEU A 80 6.40 -6.79 -2.97
C LEU A 80 5.70 -5.77 -3.87
N THR A 81 6.49 -4.99 -4.62
CA THR A 81 5.97 -3.91 -5.47
C THR A 81 5.16 -4.43 -6.63
N TRP A 82 5.65 -5.48 -7.31
CA TRP A 82 5.04 -5.98 -8.54
C TRP A 82 4.02 -7.09 -8.32
N THR A 83 4.02 -7.78 -7.19
CA THR A 83 3.11 -8.91 -6.99
C THR A 83 2.22 -8.71 -5.78
N VAL A 84 2.83 -8.53 -4.60
CA VAL A 84 2.09 -8.63 -3.33
C VAL A 84 1.19 -7.41 -3.11
N VAL A 85 1.72 -6.20 -3.26
CA VAL A 85 0.96 -4.95 -2.99
C VAL A 85 -0.21 -4.78 -3.96
N PRO A 86 -0.04 -4.91 -5.29
CA PRO A 86 -1.16 -4.77 -6.23
C PRO A 86 -2.24 -5.85 -6.03
N LEU A 87 -1.84 -7.07 -5.67
CA LEU A 87 -2.78 -8.15 -5.39
C LEU A 87 -3.62 -7.85 -4.14
N ILE A 88 -3.00 -7.33 -3.08
CA ILE A 88 -3.73 -6.91 -1.87
C ILE A 88 -4.68 -5.75 -2.18
N GLN A 89 -4.23 -4.76 -2.96
CA GLN A 89 -5.08 -3.64 -3.39
C GLN A 89 -6.30 -4.15 -4.17
N GLY A 90 -6.10 -4.99 -5.18
CA GLY A 90 -7.20 -5.57 -5.95
C GLY A 90 -8.10 -6.51 -5.15
N PHE A 91 -7.58 -7.14 -4.09
CA PHE A 91 -8.37 -8.01 -3.20
C PHE A 91 -9.30 -7.21 -2.30
N GLU A 92 -8.80 -6.10 -1.75
CA GLU A 92 -9.61 -5.19 -0.92
C GLU A 92 -10.60 -4.38 -1.76
N ASP A 93 -10.26 -4.02 -3.00
CA ASP A 93 -11.18 -3.36 -3.94
C ASP A 93 -12.28 -4.30 -4.45
N ALA A 94 -12.03 -5.62 -4.48
CA ALA A 94 -13.03 -6.62 -4.85
C ALA A 94 -14.06 -6.79 -3.73
N GLY A 95 -15.27 -6.28 -3.93
CA GLY A 95 -16.41 -6.39 -3.01
C GLY A 95 -17.16 -7.73 -3.04
N ASP A 96 -16.59 -8.78 -3.63
CA ASP A 96 -17.23 -10.11 -3.71
C ASP A 96 -17.35 -10.76 -2.31
N PHE A 97 -18.42 -11.51 -2.05
CA PHE A 97 -18.67 -12.09 -0.73
C PHE A 97 -17.77 -13.29 -0.40
N THR A 98 -17.20 -13.95 -1.41
CA THR A 98 -16.34 -15.14 -1.25
C THR A 98 -14.87 -14.83 -1.45
N VAL A 99 -13.99 -15.25 -0.54
CA VAL A 99 -12.53 -15.01 -0.60
C VAL A 99 -11.90 -15.53 -1.90
N THR A 100 -12.38 -16.66 -2.43
CA THR A 100 -11.88 -17.24 -3.69
C THR A 100 -12.24 -16.40 -4.91
N GLU A 101 -13.45 -15.82 -4.92
CA GLU A 101 -13.93 -14.95 -6.01
C GLU A 101 -13.16 -13.63 -5.98
N ARG A 102 -13.00 -13.02 -4.80
CA ARG A 102 -12.18 -11.80 -4.62
C ARG A 102 -10.75 -11.97 -5.12
N LEU A 103 -10.10 -13.10 -4.80
CA LEU A 103 -8.73 -13.37 -5.23
C LEU A 103 -8.65 -13.60 -6.74
N LYS A 104 -9.61 -14.31 -7.34
CA LYS A 104 -9.69 -14.49 -8.79
C LYS A 104 -9.89 -13.16 -9.52
N THR A 105 -10.79 -12.31 -9.01
CA THR A 105 -11.06 -10.98 -9.55
C THR A 105 -9.81 -10.09 -9.46
N SER A 106 -9.16 -10.04 -8.29
CA SER A 106 -7.91 -9.28 -8.08
C SER A 106 -6.79 -9.73 -9.03
N VAL A 107 -6.56 -11.03 -9.14
CA VAL A 107 -5.54 -11.58 -10.05
C VAL A 107 -5.86 -11.27 -11.50
N HIS A 108 -7.13 -11.35 -11.93
CA HIS A 108 -7.52 -11.08 -13.30
C HIS A 108 -7.26 -9.62 -13.69
N VAL A 109 -7.65 -8.67 -12.82
CA VAL A 109 -7.43 -7.23 -13.05
C VAL A 109 -5.93 -6.91 -13.09
N ASN A 110 -5.16 -7.44 -12.15
CA ASN A 110 -3.72 -7.21 -12.09
C ASN A 110 -2.99 -7.85 -13.30
N LEU A 111 -3.41 -9.05 -13.71
CA LEU A 111 -2.87 -9.71 -14.91
C LEU A 111 -3.18 -8.90 -16.18
N LEU A 112 -4.40 -8.38 -16.32
CA LEU A 112 -4.76 -7.54 -17.46
C LEU A 112 -3.89 -6.28 -17.52
N PHE A 113 -3.66 -5.63 -16.38
CA PHE A 113 -2.75 -4.49 -16.27
C PHE A 113 -1.33 -4.86 -16.74
N TYR A 114 -0.79 -6.00 -16.30
CA TYR A 114 0.52 -6.47 -16.75
C TYR A 114 0.57 -6.87 -18.21
N LEU A 115 -0.50 -7.41 -18.78
CA LEU A 115 -0.56 -7.71 -20.21
C LEU A 115 -0.53 -6.43 -21.05
N ILE A 116 -1.24 -5.38 -20.63
CA ILE A 116 -1.22 -4.09 -21.32
C ILE A 116 0.18 -3.47 -21.23
N LEU A 117 0.77 -3.41 -20.03
CA LEU A 117 2.14 -2.91 -19.85
C LEU A 117 3.16 -3.73 -20.65
N GLY A 118 3.02 -5.06 -20.65
CA GLY A 118 3.87 -5.98 -21.41
C GLY A 118 3.74 -5.77 -22.92
N ALA A 119 2.53 -5.53 -23.42
CA ALA A 119 2.30 -5.23 -24.83
C ALA A 119 2.92 -3.89 -25.25
N ILE A 120 2.79 -2.85 -24.42
CA ILE A 120 3.43 -1.54 -24.65
C ILE A 120 4.96 -1.69 -24.62
N GLY A 121 5.49 -2.42 -23.64
CA GLY A 121 6.92 -2.71 -23.52
C GLY A 121 7.46 -3.50 -24.72
N LEU A 122 6.73 -4.51 -25.19
CA LEU A 122 7.07 -5.30 -26.37
C LEU A 122 7.06 -4.43 -27.63
N PHE A 123 6.04 -3.57 -27.80
CA PHE A 123 5.98 -2.64 -28.92
C PHE A 123 7.17 -1.67 -28.91
N GLY A 124 7.51 -1.11 -27.74
CA GLY A 124 8.70 -0.28 -27.57
C GLY A 124 10.01 -1.02 -27.89
N LEU A 125 10.12 -2.29 -27.49
CA LEU A 125 11.27 -3.13 -27.80
C LEU A 125 11.41 -3.39 -29.31
N VAL A 126 10.31 -3.71 -30.00
CA VAL A 126 10.30 -3.92 -31.45
C VAL A 126 10.74 -2.65 -32.19
N LEU A 127 10.21 -1.49 -31.80
CA LEU A 127 10.64 -0.20 -32.35
C LEU A 127 12.13 0.04 -32.13
N LEU A 128 12.65 -0.27 -30.94
CA LEU A 128 14.04 -0.07 -30.60
C LEU A 128 14.97 -0.96 -31.44
N ILE A 129 14.59 -2.21 -31.66
CA ILE A 129 15.33 -3.13 -32.55
C ILE A 129 15.31 -2.61 -34.00
N MET A 130 14.19 -2.07 -34.48
CA MET A 130 14.12 -1.46 -35.81
C MET A 130 15.03 -0.23 -35.95
N MET A 131 15.17 0.57 -34.89
CA MET A 131 16.03 1.77 -34.88
C MET A 131 17.51 1.47 -34.60
N HIS A 132 17.86 0.22 -34.24
CA HIS A 132 19.21 -0.21 -33.86
C HIS A 132 20.28 0.05 -34.95
N LYS A 133 19.88 0.29 -36.20
CA LYS A 133 20.83 0.62 -37.29
C LYS A 133 21.65 1.89 -37.00
N ASN A 134 21.18 2.78 -36.12
CA ASN A 134 21.81 4.09 -35.85
C ASN A 134 22.41 4.25 -34.44
N TRP A 135 22.42 3.23 -33.58
CA TRP A 135 22.89 3.36 -32.19
C TRP A 135 23.78 2.19 -31.75
N GLY A 136 24.97 2.49 -31.22
CA GLY A 136 25.91 1.48 -30.69
C GLY A 136 25.65 1.01 -29.25
N GLY A 137 24.48 1.30 -28.68
CA GLY A 137 24.13 0.98 -27.29
C GLY A 137 23.25 -0.27 -27.20
N GLY A 138 23.57 -1.18 -26.28
CA GLY A 138 22.79 -2.41 -26.10
C GLY A 138 21.41 -2.15 -25.47
N VAL A 139 20.42 -2.97 -25.86
CA VAL A 139 19.03 -2.93 -25.36
C VAL A 139 18.95 -2.90 -23.83
N LEU A 140 19.83 -3.65 -23.17
CA LEU A 140 19.90 -3.74 -21.71
C LEU A 140 20.31 -2.41 -21.05
N GLY A 141 21.25 -1.68 -21.65
CA GLY A 141 21.67 -0.36 -21.15
C GLY A 141 20.55 0.68 -21.29
N PHE A 142 19.80 0.63 -22.39
CA PHE A 142 18.62 1.47 -22.56
C PHE A 142 17.53 1.15 -21.51
N ALA A 143 17.25 -0.14 -21.28
CA ALA A 143 16.28 -0.56 -20.27
C ALA A 143 16.67 -0.12 -18.85
N MET A 144 17.96 -0.21 -18.49
CA MET A 144 18.47 0.32 -17.22
C MET A 144 18.27 1.83 -17.11
N GLY A 145 18.57 2.58 -18.18
CA GLY A 145 18.38 4.03 -18.23
C GLY A 145 16.91 4.44 -18.09
N CYS A 146 16.00 3.75 -18.78
CA CYS A 146 14.56 3.97 -18.66
C CYS A 146 14.04 3.67 -17.25
N SER A 147 14.47 2.56 -16.65
CA SER A 147 14.09 2.21 -15.27
C SER A 147 14.56 3.26 -14.27
N ASN A 148 15.78 3.78 -14.41
CA ASN A 148 16.30 4.82 -13.54
C ASN A 148 15.54 6.13 -13.71
N THR A 149 15.29 6.53 -14.96
CA THR A 149 14.52 7.74 -15.29
C THR A 149 13.12 7.66 -14.70
N PHE A 150 12.43 6.52 -14.84
CA PHE A 150 11.12 6.31 -14.22
C PHE A 150 11.15 6.49 -12.70
N GLY A 151 12.16 5.93 -12.02
CA GLY A 151 12.35 6.08 -10.58
C GLY A 151 12.58 7.53 -10.15
N LEU A 152 13.46 8.24 -10.86
CA LEU A 152 13.76 9.66 -10.57
C LEU A 152 12.55 10.57 -10.83
N VAL A 153 11.87 10.38 -11.96
CA VAL A 153 10.67 11.17 -12.32
C VAL A 153 9.57 10.93 -11.29
N THR A 154 9.28 9.68 -10.94
CA THR A 154 8.27 9.34 -9.93
C THR A 154 8.65 9.91 -8.56
N GLY A 155 9.91 9.80 -8.16
CA GLY A 155 10.42 10.39 -6.91
C GLY A 155 10.27 11.91 -6.89
N ALA A 156 10.59 12.59 -7.99
CA ALA A 156 10.44 14.04 -8.12
C ALA A 156 8.97 14.48 -7.96
N PHE A 157 8.02 13.78 -8.57
CA PHE A 157 6.59 14.07 -8.40
C PHE A 157 6.13 13.85 -6.96
N LEU A 158 6.48 12.72 -6.35
CA LEU A 158 6.11 12.42 -4.95
C LEU A 158 6.66 13.46 -3.97
N LEU A 159 7.93 13.85 -4.13
CA LEU A 159 8.55 14.90 -3.33
C LEU A 159 7.87 16.26 -3.56
N GLY A 160 7.52 16.58 -4.81
CA GLY A 160 6.77 17.80 -5.14
C GLY A 160 5.42 17.87 -4.44
N PHE A 161 4.66 16.78 -4.44
CA PHE A 161 3.40 16.70 -3.69
C PHE A 161 3.65 16.86 -2.18
N GLY A 162 4.59 16.11 -1.61
CA GLY A 162 4.92 16.17 -0.19
C GLY A 162 5.31 17.58 0.26
N LEU A 163 6.15 18.27 -0.51
CA LEU A 163 6.61 19.63 -0.18
C LEU A 163 5.49 20.66 -0.23
N SER A 164 4.45 20.44 -1.05
CA SER A 164 3.32 21.38 -1.17
C SER A 164 2.17 21.09 -0.19
N GLU A 165 1.86 19.82 0.07
CA GLU A 165 0.72 19.44 0.91
C GLU A 165 1.01 19.61 2.40
N ILE A 166 2.26 19.40 2.85
CA ILE A 166 2.65 19.60 4.26
C ILE A 166 2.40 21.04 4.72
N PRO A 167 2.94 22.10 4.08
CA PRO A 167 2.72 23.48 4.52
C PRO A 167 1.27 23.92 4.35
N LYS A 168 0.59 23.52 3.27
CA LYS A 168 -0.84 23.79 3.09
C LYS A 168 -1.68 23.14 4.20
N GLY A 169 -1.35 21.91 4.58
CA GLY A 169 -1.98 21.19 5.68
C GLY A 169 -1.78 21.90 7.01
N LEU A 170 -0.56 22.35 7.31
CA LEU A 170 -0.25 23.13 8.51
C LEU A 170 -1.03 24.46 8.55
N TRP A 171 -1.06 25.19 7.43
CA TRP A 171 -1.80 26.45 7.31
C TRP A 171 -3.32 26.26 7.44
N LYS A 172 -3.87 25.20 6.87
CA LYS A 172 -5.30 24.89 6.99
C LYS A 172 -5.67 24.43 8.40
N ASN A 173 -4.75 23.77 9.10
CA ASN A 173 -4.99 23.25 10.45
C ASN A 173 -4.80 24.29 11.55
N SER A 174 -4.17 25.45 11.26
CA SER A 174 -3.96 26.53 12.22
C SER A 174 -5.20 27.40 12.44
N ASP A 175 -6.13 27.47 11.48
CA ASP A 175 -7.40 28.18 11.64
C ASP A 175 -8.43 27.34 12.43
N TRP A 176 -8.51 27.61 13.73
CA TRP A 176 -9.39 26.91 14.67
C TRP A 176 -10.87 27.07 14.34
N THR A 177 -11.29 28.21 13.79
CA THR A 177 -12.70 28.51 13.53
C THR A 177 -13.21 27.71 12.34
N ILE A 178 -12.42 27.64 11.25
CA ILE A 178 -12.76 26.82 10.09
C ILE A 178 -12.74 25.34 10.47
N ARG A 179 -11.72 24.92 11.23
CA ARG A 179 -11.57 23.53 11.67
C ARG A 179 -12.73 23.06 12.55
N GLN A 180 -13.21 23.90 13.47
CA GLN A 180 -14.38 23.59 14.28
C GLN A 180 -15.63 23.39 13.41
N LYS A 181 -15.90 24.30 12.46
CA LYS A 181 -17.05 24.15 11.54
C LYS A 181 -17.00 22.84 10.74
N VAL A 182 -15.83 22.48 10.22
CA VAL A 182 -15.65 21.22 9.46
C VAL A 182 -15.84 20.00 10.35
N LEU A 183 -15.29 20.00 11.57
CA LEU A 183 -15.47 18.89 12.51
C LEU A 183 -16.92 18.76 12.95
N SER A 184 -17.60 19.85 13.29
CA SER A 184 -19.03 19.83 13.65
C SER A 184 -19.87 19.28 12.50
N HIS A 185 -19.58 19.65 11.25
CA HIS A 185 -20.26 19.09 10.08
C HIS A 185 -19.99 17.59 9.90
N LYS A 186 -18.74 17.14 10.11
CA LYS A 186 -18.40 15.71 10.08
C LYS A 186 -19.12 14.93 11.17
N ILE A 187 -19.17 15.46 12.40
CA ILE A 187 -19.87 14.85 13.53
C ILE A 187 -21.37 14.75 13.23
N ALA A 188 -21.98 15.82 12.72
CA ALA A 188 -23.39 15.80 12.34
C ALA A 188 -23.68 14.73 11.27
N LYS A 189 -22.84 14.63 10.23
CA LYS A 189 -22.98 13.55 9.22
C LYS A 189 -22.80 12.16 9.79
N MET A 190 -21.85 11.96 10.70
CA MET A 190 -21.63 10.67 11.38
C MET A 190 -22.83 10.30 12.27
N ALA A 191 -23.42 11.27 12.98
CA ALA A 191 -24.61 11.06 13.79
C ALA A 191 -25.81 10.63 12.93
N VAL A 192 -26.04 11.28 11.79
CA VAL A 192 -27.10 10.89 10.85
C VAL A 192 -26.90 9.46 10.35
N LYS A 193 -25.68 9.10 9.93
CA LYS A 193 -25.37 7.74 9.50
C LYS A 193 -25.58 6.69 10.60
N LEU A 194 -25.29 7.04 11.84
CA LEU A 194 -25.50 6.15 12.98
C LEU A 194 -26.99 5.92 13.23
N ASP A 195 -27.80 6.97 13.10
CA ASP A 195 -29.26 6.90 13.26
C ASP A 195 -29.90 6.05 12.16
N ASP A 196 -29.50 6.26 10.90
CA ASP A 196 -29.93 5.43 9.76
C ASP A 196 -29.60 3.95 9.98
N ALA A 197 -28.35 3.64 10.40
CA ALA A 197 -27.94 2.27 10.68
C ALA A 197 -28.69 1.64 11.86
N HIS A 198 -29.04 2.43 12.89
CA HIS A 198 -29.83 1.98 14.02
C HIS A 198 -31.27 1.65 13.60
N GLN A 199 -31.84 2.46 12.72
CA GLN A 199 -33.17 2.25 12.16
C GLN A 199 -33.23 0.98 11.30
N ASP A 200 -32.23 0.74 10.46
CA ASP A 200 -32.13 -0.47 9.64
C ASP A 200 -32.01 -1.74 10.51
N LEU A 201 -31.22 -1.69 11.58
CA LEU A 201 -31.10 -2.79 12.54
C LEU A 201 -32.45 -3.05 13.23
N SER A 202 -33.14 -2.00 13.67
CA SER A 202 -34.46 -2.10 14.30
C SER A 202 -35.49 -2.75 13.36
N ASN A 203 -35.52 -2.32 12.09
CA ASN A 203 -36.38 -2.90 11.07
C ASN A 203 -36.07 -4.39 10.84
N ALA A 204 -34.79 -4.77 10.76
CA ALA A 204 -34.38 -6.17 10.59
C ALA A 204 -34.77 -7.04 11.80
N ILE A 205 -34.66 -6.50 13.03
CA ILE A 205 -35.12 -7.17 14.25
C ILE A 205 -36.64 -7.36 14.22
N VAL A 206 -37.41 -6.34 13.85
CA VAL A 206 -38.88 -6.45 13.77
C VAL A 206 -39.30 -7.48 12.72
N VAL A 207 -38.68 -7.48 11.54
CA VAL A 207 -38.96 -8.46 10.48
C VAL A 207 -38.61 -9.89 10.92
N SER A 208 -37.47 -10.08 11.57
CA SER A 208 -37.08 -11.40 12.08
C SER A 208 -37.99 -11.92 13.20
N ILE A 209 -38.44 -11.04 14.11
CA ILE A 209 -39.43 -11.39 15.14
C ILE A 209 -40.78 -11.77 14.49
N LEU A 210 -41.24 -11.01 13.49
CA LEU A 210 -42.47 -11.31 12.72
C LEU A 210 -42.39 -12.66 12.00
N PHE A 211 -41.21 -13.03 11.48
CA PHE A 211 -41.00 -14.34 10.84
C PHE A 211 -40.94 -15.49 11.85
N GLN A 212 -40.38 -15.27 13.04
CA GLN A 212 -40.24 -16.30 14.08
C GLN A 212 -41.56 -16.57 14.84
N PHE A 213 -42.48 -15.60 14.89
CA PHE A 213 -43.79 -15.74 15.51
C PHE A 213 -44.94 -15.59 14.49
N PRO A 214 -45.40 -16.67 13.84
CA PRO A 214 -46.56 -16.64 12.95
C PRO A 214 -47.91 -16.29 13.64
N ILE A 215 -47.91 -16.12 14.97
CA ILE A 215 -49.12 -15.90 15.79
C ILE A 215 -49.67 -14.46 15.70
N LEU A 216 -48.89 -13.48 15.22
CA LEU A 216 -49.35 -12.09 15.03
C LEU A 216 -50.01 -11.82 13.66
N ARG A 217 -50.31 -12.87 12.88
CA ARG A 217 -50.90 -12.75 11.53
C ARG A 217 -52.42 -12.56 11.49
N TYR A 218 -53.09 -12.51 12.65
CA TYR A 218 -54.52 -12.24 12.72
C TYR A 218 -54.76 -10.94 13.48
N PRO A 219 -55.26 -9.86 12.82
CA PRO A 219 -55.88 -8.80 13.58
C PRO A 219 -57.11 -9.41 14.26
N CYS A 220 -57.13 -9.40 15.60
CA CYS A 220 -58.38 -9.55 16.34
C CYS A 220 -59.34 -8.47 15.84
N PHE A 221 -60.30 -8.87 15.02
CA PHE A 221 -61.55 -8.14 14.82
C PHE A 221 -62.21 -8.03 16.19
N VAL A 222 -62.07 -6.88 16.83
CA VAL A 222 -62.92 -6.48 17.96
C VAL A 222 -64.14 -5.80 17.34
N PHE A 223 -65.32 -6.21 17.83
CA PHE A 223 -66.67 -5.78 17.46
C PHE A 223 -66.83 -4.27 17.22
#